data_AF-A0A968XNJ8-F1
#
_entry.id   AF-A0A968XNJ8-F1
#
_cell.length_a   1.000
_cell.length_b   1.000
_cell.length_c   1.000
_cell.angle_alpha   90.00
_cell.angle_beta   90.00
_cell.angle_gamma   90.00
#
_symmetry.space_group_name_H-M   'P 1'
#
loop_
_entity.id
_entity.type
_entity.pdbx_description
1 polymer ?
#
loop_
_entity_poly.entity_id
_entity_poly.type
_entity_poly.pdbx_seq_one_letter_code
_entity_poly.pdbx_strand_id
1 'polypeptide(L)' 'MSYETIKKPQAERDIEECFVYIGEDNLDKAVYFLVAVEDSIEEIGRNPFIGKQT' A
#
# COMPACT_ATOMS: atom_id res chain seq x y z
N MET A 1 3.61 -19.59 -7.02
CA MET A 1 2.38 -19.10 -7.68
C MET A 1 2.13 -17.70 -7.12
N SER A 2 1.95 -16.69 -7.98
CA SER A 2 1.57 -15.34 -7.54
C SER A 2 0.09 -15.15 -7.83
N TYR A 3 -0.65 -14.56 -6.89
CA TYR A 3 -2.03 -14.17 -7.09
C TYR A 3 -2.08 -12.74 -7.65
N GLU A 4 -3.12 -12.47 -8.42
CA GLU A 4 -3.43 -11.10 -8.84
C GLU A 4 -4.03 -10.34 -7.66
N THR A 5 -3.39 -9.22 -7.28
CA THR A 5 -3.89 -8.35 -6.21
C THR A 5 -4.70 -7.20 -6.81
N ILE A 6 -5.95 -7.06 -6.39
CA ILE A 6 -6.86 -6.03 -6.88
C ILE A 6 -7.07 -4.97 -5.79
N LYS A 7 -6.73 -3.72 -6.09
CA LYS A 7 -7.05 -2.56 -5.24
C LYS A 7 -8.51 -2.18 -5.47
N LYS A 8 -9.28 -2.01 -4.39
CA LYS A 8 -10.60 -1.40 -4.49
C LYS A 8 -10.43 0.10 -4.71
N PRO A 9 -11.36 0.79 -5.40
CA PRO A 9 -11.27 2.24 -5.58
C PRO A 9 -11.15 3.03 -4.26
N GLN A 10 -11.73 2.51 -3.17
CA GLN A 10 -11.56 3.12 -1.85
C GLN A 10 -10.12 2.98 -1.33
N ALA A 11 -9.50 1.81 -1.50
CA ALA A 11 -8.14 1.58 -1.04
C ALA A 11 -7.13 2.46 -1.79
N GLU A 12 -7.37 2.74 -3.07
CA GLU A 12 -6.56 3.70 -3.84
C GLU A 12 -6.65 5.11 -3.25
N ARG A 13 -7.87 5.57 -2.96
CA ARG A 13 -8.09 6.86 -2.28
C ARG A 13 -7.44 6.91 -0.90
N ASP A 14 -7.53 5.84 -0.10
CA ASP A 14 -6.93 5.79 1.23
C ASP A 14 -5.39 5.94 1.14
N ILE A 15 -4.76 5.33 0.12
CA ILE A 15 -3.31 5.48 -0.15
C ILE A 15 -2.99 6.92 -0.56
N GLU A 16 -3.77 7.52 -1.45
CA GLU A 16 -3.60 8.91 -1.90
C GLU A 16 -3.73 9.91 -0.74
N GLU A 17 -4.77 9.78 0.09
CA GLU A 17 -4.99 10.62 1.26
C GLU A 17 -3.82 10.53 2.25
N CYS A 18 -3.32 9.32 2.50
CA CYS A 18 -2.13 9.11 3.34
C CYS A 18 -0.88 9.75 2.74
N PHE A 19 -0.67 9.61 1.42
CA PHE A 19 0.45 10.25 0.73
C PHE A 19 0.41 11.76 0.87
N VAL A 20 -0.75 12.39 0.62
CA VAL A 20 -0.91 13.85 0.75
C VAL A 20 -0.63 14.29 2.18
N TYR A 21 -1.22 13.60 3.17
CA TYR A 21 -1.02 13.93 4.58
C TYR A 21 0.46 13.87 5.01
N ILE A 22 1.19 12.82 4.59
CA ILE A 22 2.63 12.71 4.88
C ILE A 22 3.41 13.78 4.09
N GLY A 23 3.02 14.02 2.84
CA GLY A 23 3.70 14.94 1.92
C GLY A 23 3.58 16.41 2.31
N GLU A 24 2.54 16.79 3.05
CA GLU A 24 2.41 18.13 3.63
C GLU A 24 3.56 18.46 4.61
N ASP A 25 4.09 17.46 5.32
CA ASP A 25 5.26 17.61 6.20
C ASP A 25 6.58 17.28 5.48
N ASN A 26 6.60 16.18 4.73
CA ASN A 26 7.81 15.69 4.09
C ASN A 26 7.52 14.83 2.85
N LEU A 27 7.74 15.41 1.67
CA LEU A 27 7.50 14.75 0.39
C LEU A 27 8.34 13.49 0.19
N ASP A 28 9.61 13.48 0.61
CA ASP A 28 10.47 12.30 0.47
C ASP A 28 9.90 11.11 1.24
N LYS A 29 9.43 11.34 2.46
CA LYS A 29 8.76 10.29 3.28
C LYS A 29 7.47 9.82 2.64
N ALA A 30 6.71 10.70 2.00
CA ALA A 30 5.50 10.33 1.29
C ALA A 30 5.80 9.39 0.11
N VAL A 31 6.88 9.65 -0.64
CA VAL A 31 7.35 8.75 -1.70
C VAL A 31 7.80 7.40 -1.13
N TYR A 32 8.55 7.40 -0.02
CA TYR A 32 8.92 6.15 0.67
C TYR A 32 7.69 5.34 1.10
N PHE A 33 6.63 6.00 1.56
CA PHE A 33 5.37 5.35 1.90
C PHE A 33 4.74 4.65 0.68
N LEU A 34 4.69 5.30 -0.49
CA LEU A 34 4.12 4.67 -1.70
C LEU A 34 4.90 3.42 -2.11
N VAL A 35 6.24 3.47 -2.05
CA VAL A 35 7.09 2.30 -2.35
C VAL A 35 6.77 1.17 -1.37
N ALA A 36 6.70 1.45 -0.07
CA ALA A 36 6.40 0.45 0.95
C ALA A 36 5.01 -0.19 0.78
N VAL A 37 4.02 0.59 0.31
CA VAL A 37 2.67 0.09 0.00
C VAL A 37 2.72 -0.90 -1.17
N GLU A 38 3.37 -0.55 -2.28
CA GLU A 38 3.47 -1.45 -3.43
C GLU A 38 4.24 -2.74 -3.10
N ASP A 39 5.34 -2.64 -2.37
CA ASP A 39 6.11 -3.81 -1.89
C ASP A 39 5.23 -4.74 -1.04
N SER A 40 4.40 -4.15 -0.17
CA SER A 40 3.48 -4.92 0.69
C SER A 40 2.37 -5.61 -0.13
N ILE A 41 1.85 -4.94 -1.16
CA ILE A 41 0.81 -5.48 -2.04
C ILE A 41 1.34 -6.63 -2.89
N GLU A 42 2.58 -6.51 -3.38
CA GLU A 42 3.27 -7.59 -4.07
C GLU A 42 3.48 -8.79 -3.13
N GLU A 43 3.90 -8.53 -1.89
CA GLU A 43 4.12 -9.58 -0.89
C GLU A 43 2.83 -10.32 -0.53
N ILE A 44 1.69 -9.61 -0.42
CA ILE A 44 0.38 -10.24 -0.24
C ILE A 44 0.01 -11.13 -1.43
N GLY A 45 0.31 -10.70 -2.66
CA GLY A 45 0.09 -11.50 -3.87
C GLY A 45 0.90 -12.79 -3.88
N ARG A 46 2.12 -12.77 -3.29
CA ARG A 46 2.98 -13.96 -3.13
C ARG A 46 2.56 -14.82 -1.93
N ASN A 47 2.09 -14.19 -0.86
CA ASN A 47 1.78 -14.80 0.43
C ASN A 47 0.40 -14.34 0.96
N PRO A 48 -0.72 -14.85 0.42
CA PRO A 48 -2.07 -14.35 0.74
C PRO A 48 -2.49 -14.46 2.22
N PHE A 49 -1.84 -15.33 2.99
CA PHE A 49 -2.14 -15.58 4.40
C PHE A 49 -1.12 -14.91 5.36
N ILE A 50 -0.31 -13.98 4.86
CA ILE A 50 0.67 -13.24 5.69
C ILE A 50 -0.02 -12.32 6.71
N GLY A 51 -1.23 -11.84 6.40
CA GLY A 51 -2.03 -11.00 7.27
C GLY A 51 -2.60 -11.76 8.46
N LYS A 52 -2.66 -11.10 9.63
CA LYS A 52 -3.36 -11.65 10.79
C LYS A 52 -4.87 -11.56 10.58
N GLN A 53 -5.58 -12.67 10.76
CA GLN A 53 -7.04 -12.64 10.91
C GLN A 53 -7.36 -12.01 12.28
N THR A 54 -7.99 -10.84 12.26
CA THR A 54 -8.51 -10.15 13.44
C THR A 54 -10.01 -10.32 13.56
#